data_AF-A0A535DYU9-F1
#
_entry.id   AF-A0A535DYU9-F1
#
_cell.length_a   1.000
_cell.length_b   1.000
_cell.length_c   1.000
_cell.angle_alpha   90.00
_cell.angle_beta   90.00
_cell.angle_gamma   90.00
#
_symmetry.space_group_name_H-M   'P 1'
#
loop_
_entity.id
_entity.type
_entity.pdbx_description
1 polymer ?
#
loop_
_entity_poly.entity_id
_entity_poly.type
_entity_poly.pdbx_seq_one_letter_code
_entity_poly.pdbx_strand_id
1 'polypeptide(L)'
;QDPLLGPEQRALSRALFSKAVACEFDAQGRVGLSAEQRRLAGIEPRSTVAVIGNGARVEIWAEERWDAYSDDAVVRFDELADRVIQGRAGTAD
;
A
#
# COMPACT_ATOMS: atom_id res chain seq x y z
N GLN A 1 17.79 11.90 -11.49
CA GLN A 1 17.53 11.40 -10.11
C GLN A 1 17.23 12.61 -9.25
N ASP A 2 16.23 12.55 -8.37
CA ASP A 2 15.97 13.66 -7.44
C ASP A 2 17.20 13.83 -6.51
N PRO A 3 17.96 14.94 -6.63
CA PRO A 3 19.17 15.16 -5.85
C PRO A 3 18.87 15.38 -4.36
N LEU A 4 17.60 15.60 -3.99
CA LEU A 4 17.19 16.07 -2.67
C LEU A 4 16.90 14.94 -1.67
N LEU A 5 16.81 13.69 -2.13
CA LEU A 5 16.57 12.53 -1.26
C LEU A 5 17.89 11.98 -0.74
N GLY A 6 18.07 11.90 0.58
CA GLY A 6 19.24 11.30 1.22
C GLY A 6 19.39 9.79 0.94
N PRO A 7 20.53 9.18 1.35
CA PRO A 7 20.85 7.79 1.02
C PRO A 7 19.75 6.77 1.37
N GLU A 8 19.17 6.89 2.56
CA GLU A 8 18.12 5.99 3.05
C GLU A 8 16.81 6.18 2.28
N GLN A 9 16.38 7.42 2.01
CA GLN A 9 15.17 7.66 1.23
C GLN A 9 15.30 7.10 -0.20
N ARG A 10 16.49 7.20 -0.81
CA ARG A 10 16.74 6.59 -2.13
C ARG A 10 16.71 5.07 -2.07
N ALA A 11 17.27 4.46 -1.03
CA ALA A 11 17.22 3.01 -0.85
C ALA A 11 15.78 2.51 -0.69
N LEU A 12 14.98 3.19 0.14
CA LEU A 12 13.55 2.89 0.33
C LEU A 12 12.77 3.07 -0.98
N SER A 13 12.97 4.19 -1.69
CA SER A 13 12.33 4.46 -2.98
C SER A 13 12.63 3.37 -4.00
N ARG A 14 13.89 2.92 -4.10
CA ARG A 14 14.24 1.78 -4.97
C ARG A 14 13.58 0.49 -4.51
N ALA A 15 13.60 0.18 -3.22
CA ALA A 15 12.96 -1.03 -2.70
C ALA A 15 11.45 -1.05 -3.01
N LEU A 16 10.77 0.07 -2.77
CA LEU A 16 9.33 0.22 -2.97
C LEU A 16 8.94 0.21 -4.45
N PHE A 17 9.60 1.03 -5.28
CA PHE A 17 9.20 1.24 -6.67
C PHE A 17 9.89 0.31 -7.66
N SER A 18 10.91 -0.47 -7.26
CA SER A 18 11.51 -1.49 -8.15
C SER A 18 10.51 -2.55 -8.62
N LYS A 19 9.39 -2.70 -7.90
CA LYS A 19 8.31 -3.63 -8.21
C LYS A 19 7.11 -2.96 -8.89
N ALA A 20 7.15 -1.64 -9.07
CA ALA A 20 6.11 -0.91 -9.77
C ALA A 20 6.20 -1.18 -11.27
N VAL A 21 5.04 -1.36 -11.90
CA VAL A 21 4.93 -1.60 -13.34
C VAL A 21 3.89 -0.63 -13.87
N ALA A 22 4.18 0.02 -15.00
CA ALA A 22 3.18 0.81 -15.71
C ALA A 22 2.05 -0.12 -16.17
N CYS A 23 0.80 0.24 -15.88
CA CYS A 23 -0.37 -0.50 -16.33
C CYS A 23 -1.37 0.44 -16.97
N GLU A 24 -2.07 -0.07 -17.97
CA GLU A 24 -3.20 0.59 -18.58
C GLU A 24 -4.47 -0.21 -18.31
N PHE A 25 -5.61 0.47 -18.36
CA PHE A 25 -6.90 -0.20 -18.34
C PHE A 25 -7.17 -0.80 -19.72
N ASP A 26 -7.71 -2.01 -19.76
CA ASP A 26 -8.24 -2.56 -20.99
C ASP A 26 -9.54 -1.83 -21.41
N ALA A 27 -10.07 -2.15 -22.60
CA ALA A 27 -11.30 -1.52 -23.11
C ALA A 27 -12.54 -1.75 -22.23
N GLN A 28 -12.49 -2.71 -21.29
CA GLN A 28 -13.56 -2.99 -20.33
C GLN A 28 -13.28 -2.34 -18.96
N GLY A 29 -12.22 -1.54 -18.83
CA GLY A 29 -11.85 -0.87 -17.59
C GLY A 29 -11.15 -1.77 -16.57
N ARG A 30 -10.58 -2.91 -16.97
CA ARG A 30 -9.86 -3.82 -16.06
C ARG A 30 -8.36 -3.54 -16.05
N VAL A 31 -7.71 -3.87 -14.93
CA VAL A 31 -6.24 -3.89 -14.80
C VAL A 31 -5.76 -5.32 -14.63
N GLY A 32 -4.80 -5.72 -15.47
CA GLY A 32 -4.14 -7.01 -15.34
C GLY A 32 -3.04 -6.97 -14.27
N LEU A 33 -3.08 -7.89 -13.31
CA LEU A 33 -1.96 -8.14 -12.40
C LEU A 33 -1.06 -9.25 -12.96
N SER A 34 0.26 -9.06 -12.91
CA SER A 34 1.22 -10.12 -13.22
C SER A 34 1.22 -11.21 -12.14
N ALA A 35 1.81 -12.36 -12.44
CA ALA A 35 1.95 -13.44 -11.46
C ALA A 35 2.77 -13.01 -10.22
N GLU A 36 3.81 -12.20 -10.42
CA GLU A 36 4.62 -11.68 -9.32
C GLU A 36 3.85 -10.67 -8.46
N GLN A 37 3.05 -9.79 -9.07
CA GLN A 37 2.21 -8.85 -8.31
C GLN A 37 1.17 -9.59 -7.45
N ARG A 38 0.53 -10.61 -8.01
CA ARG A 38 -0.38 -11.49 -7.26
C ARG A 38 0.33 -12.19 -6.09
N ARG A 39 1.51 -12.77 -6.34
CA ARG A 39 2.31 -13.44 -5.31
C ARG A 39 2.68 -12.49 -4.16
N LEU A 40 3.10 -11.26 -4.48
CA LEU A 40 3.45 -10.25 -3.48
C LEU A 40 2.23 -9.78 -2.68
N ALA A 41 1.07 -9.65 -3.32
CA ALA A 41 -0.19 -9.29 -2.66
C ALA A 41 -0.86 -10.47 -1.92
N GLY A 42 -0.39 -11.70 -2.14
CA GLY A 42 -1.02 -12.93 -1.63
C GLY A 42 -2.39 -13.20 -2.24
N ILE A 43 -2.59 -12.86 -3.51
CA ILE A 43 -3.85 -13.06 -4.25
C ILE A 43 -3.71 -14.32 -5.10
N GLU A 44 -4.51 -15.35 -4.80
CA GLU A 44 -4.55 -16.58 -5.59
C GLU A 44 -5.44 -16.43 -6.84
N PRO A 45 -5.24 -17.27 -7.87
CA PRO A 45 -6.12 -17.27 -9.05
C PRO A 45 -7.58 -17.54 -8.65
N ARG A 46 -8.50 -16.71 -9.16
CA ARG A 46 -9.95 -16.78 -8.90
C ARG A 46 -10.38 -16.41 -7.48
N SER A 47 -9.51 -15.81 -6.67
CA SER A 47 -9.89 -15.20 -5.39
C SER A 47 -10.66 -13.90 -5.58
N THR A 48 -11.50 -13.57 -4.60
CA THR A 48 -12.05 -12.23 -4.43
C THR A 48 -10.96 -11.28 -3.98
N VAL A 49 -11.05 -10.01 -4.40
CA VAL A 49 -10.12 -8.95 -4.01
C VAL A 49 -10.90 -7.77 -3.47
N ALA A 50 -10.34 -7.12 -2.45
CA ALA A 50 -10.81 -5.83 -1.98
C ALA A 50 -10.08 -4.71 -2.74
N VAL A 51 -10.82 -3.70 -3.18
CA VAL A 51 -10.28 -2.51 -3.83
C VAL A 51 -10.67 -1.30 -3.00
N ILE A 52 -9.68 -0.60 -2.46
CA ILE A 52 -9.91 0.53 -1.55
C ILE A 52 -9.24 1.81 -2.08
N GLY A 53 -9.83 2.95 -1.74
CA GLY A 53 -9.21 4.25 -1.94
C GLY A 53 -8.40 4.65 -0.71
N ASN A 54 -7.15 5.08 -0.93
CA ASN A 54 -6.29 5.64 0.11
C ASN A 54 -5.64 6.95 -0.39
N GLY A 55 -6.34 8.05 -0.17
CA GLY A 55 -5.96 9.37 -0.71
C GLY A 55 -5.89 9.37 -2.24
N ALA A 56 -4.70 9.60 -2.80
CA ALA A 56 -4.48 9.65 -4.25
C ALA A 56 -4.12 8.28 -4.87
N ARG A 57 -4.26 7.19 -4.12
CA ARG A 57 -3.90 5.83 -4.56
C ARG A 57 -5.10 4.89 -4.42
N VAL A 58 -5.16 3.90 -5.30
CA VAL A 58 -6.01 2.72 -5.15
C VAL A 58 -5.14 1.58 -4.67
N GLU A 59 -5.61 0.82 -3.70
CA GLU A 59 -4.94 -0.38 -3.22
C GLU A 59 -5.78 -1.60 -3.57
N ILE A 60 -5.10 -2.70 -3.89
CA ILE A 60 -5.69 -3.98 -4.22
C ILE A 60 -5.17 -5.00 -3.21
N TRP A 61 -6.09 -5.65 -2.52
CA TRP A 61 -5.79 -6.60 -1.45
C TRP A 61 -6.44 -7.95 -1.74
N ALA A 62 -5.84 -9.04 -1.25
CA ALA A 62 -6.62 -10.25 -1.01
C ALA A 62 -7.67 -9.92 0.05
N GLU A 63 -8.94 -10.26 -0.21
CA GLU A 63 -10.09 -9.85 0.62
C GLU A 63 -9.88 -10.22 2.09
N GLU A 64 -9.45 -11.45 2.36
CA GLU A 64 -9.28 -11.96 3.72
C GLU A 64 -8.17 -11.22 4.50
N ARG A 65 -7.15 -10.74 3.78
CA ARG A 65 -6.05 -9.97 4.37
C ARG A 65 -6.49 -8.55 4.68
N TRP A 66 -7.32 -7.97 3.81
CA TRP A 66 -7.91 -6.66 4.05
C TRP A 66 -8.84 -6.70 5.25
N ASP A 67 -9.73 -7.69 5.32
CA ASP A 67 -10.70 -7.83 6.42
C ASP A 67 -9.97 -7.94 7.77
N ALA A 68 -8.98 -8.84 7.85
CA ALA A 68 -8.18 -9.01 9.07
C ALA A 68 -7.42 -7.73 9.47
N TYR A 69 -6.86 -7.00 8.50
CA TYR A 69 -6.16 -5.74 8.75
C TYR A 69 -7.11 -4.63 9.19
N SER A 70 -8.24 -4.49 8.51
CA SER A 70 -9.26 -3.48 8.78
C SER A 70 -9.88 -3.69 10.16
N ASP A 71 -10.20 -4.93 10.51
CA ASP A 71 -10.75 -5.27 11.82
C ASP A 71 -9.75 -4.95 12.95
N ASP A 72 -8.47 -5.31 12.81
CA ASP A 72 -7.42 -4.95 13.78
C ASP A 72 -7.26 -3.43 13.90
N ALA A 73 -7.25 -2.71 12.76
CA ALA A 73 -7.11 -1.26 12.74
C ALA A 73 -8.27 -0.55 13.43
N VAL A 74 -9.51 -1.05 13.26
CA VAL A 74 -10.70 -0.52 13.96
C VAL A 74 -10.60 -0.77 15.46
N VAL A 75 -10.20 -1.98 15.88
CA VAL A 75 -10.04 -2.32 17.31
C VAL A 75 -8.98 -1.43 17.97
N ARG A 76 -7.94 -1.05 17.23
CA ARG A 76 -6.80 -0.28 17.75
C ARG A 76 -6.85 1.20 17.42
N PHE A 77 -8.01 1.71 16.99
CA PHE A 77 -8.16 3.06 16.47
C PHE A 77 -7.58 4.13 17.42
N ASP A 78 -7.95 4.10 18.70
CA ASP A 78 -7.50 5.09 19.70
C ASP A 78 -5.97 5.03 19.91
N GLU A 79 -5.40 3.83 20.05
CA GLU A 79 -3.95 3.60 20.20
C GLU A 79 -3.16 4.10 18.97
N LEU A 80 -3.74 3.94 17.77
CA LEU A 80 -3.14 4.41 16.52
C LEU A 80 -3.20 5.94 16.44
N ALA A 81 -4.33 6.55 16.80
CA ALA A 81 -4.50 8.00 16.82
C ALA A 81 -3.50 8.68 17.77
N ASP A 82 -3.37 8.17 18.99
CA ASP A 82 -2.44 8.70 19.99
C ASP A 82 -0.99 8.66 19.51
N ARG A 83 -0.56 7.55 18.90
CA ARG A 83 0.81 7.41 18.36
C ARG A 83 1.09 8.40 17.24
N VAL A 84 0.14 8.63 16.35
CA VAL A 84 0.30 9.61 15.25
C VAL A 84 0.42 11.03 15.81
N ILE A 85 -0.35 11.36 16.84
CA ILE A 85 -0.28 12.67 17.51
C ILE A 85 1.07 12.86 18.20
N GLN A 86 1.53 11.86 18.96
CA GLN A 86 2.80 11.92 19.69
C GLN A 86 4.02 11.90 18.77
N GLY A 87 4.00 11.11 17.69
CA GLY A 87 5.09 11.05 16.72
C GLY A 87 5.33 12.36 15.95
N ARG A 88 4.30 13.20 15.80
CA ARG A 88 4.43 14.54 15.21
C ARG A 88 5.00 15.59 16.17
N ALA A 89 4.89 15.37 17.48
CA ALA A 89 5.45 16.29 18.47
C ALA A 89 6.98 16.18 18.63
N GLY A 90 7.60 15.10 18.13
CA GLY A 90 9.04 14.84 18.23
C GLY A 90 9.91 15.41 17.11
N THR A 91 9.35 16.11 16.12
CA THR A 91 10.09 16.72 15.00
C THR A 91 10.03 18.24 14.97
N ALA A 92 9.59 18.85 16.08
CA ALA A 92 9.62 20.30 16.28
C ALA A 92 10.75 20.68 17.25
N ASP A 93 11.98 20.37 16.85
CA ASP A 93 13.22 21.02 17.30
C ASP A 93 14.21 21.06 16.13
#